data_AF-A0A0D2KEJ0-F1
#
_entry.id   AF-A0A0D2KEJ0-F1
#
_cell.length_a   1.000
_cell.length_b   1.000
_cell.length_c   1.000
_cell.angle_alpha   90.00
_cell.angle_beta   90.00
_cell.angle_gamma   90.00
#
_symmetry.space_group_name_H-M   'P 1'
#
loop_
_entity.id
_entity.type
_entity.pdbx_description
1 polymer ?
#
loop_
_entity_poly.entity_id
_entity_poly.type
_entity_poly.pdbx_seq_one_letter_code
_entity_poly.pdbx_strand_id
1 'polypeptide(L)'
;MRCSLRATAAALMRLLGPEGIHGFTLHAIARLAADVSAVERFAGRWGVQGLAAELAEPAQLCALLLSNKLEDVLSPELRAQHYSALDPAAVAAALDRYREVPSQSKKQPAWPSKKAADAVARQLRGQMVAGAAGQRALEGL
;
A
#
# COMPACT_ATOMS: atom_id res chain seq x y z
N MET A 1 -4.28 8.58 -23.91
CA MET A 1 -3.28 7.83 -23.12
C MET A 1 -3.29 8.14 -21.62
N ARG A 2 -3.58 9.38 -21.17
CA ARG A 2 -3.72 9.68 -19.72
C ARG A 2 -4.84 8.87 -19.05
N CYS A 3 -6.03 8.82 -19.67
CA CYS A 3 -7.17 8.09 -19.10
C CYS A 3 -6.91 6.58 -18.96
N SER A 4 -6.17 5.96 -19.88
CA SER A 4 -5.84 4.54 -19.81
C SER A 4 -4.86 4.24 -18.68
N LEU A 5 -3.83 5.07 -18.49
CA LEU A 5 -2.86 4.89 -17.41
C LEU A 5 -3.48 5.17 -16.03
N ARG A 6 -4.36 6.17 -15.94
CA ARG A 6 -5.18 6.43 -14.76
C ARG A 6 -6.09 5.26 -14.42
N ALA A 7 -6.74 4.68 -15.44
CA ALA A 7 -7.55 3.48 -15.26
C ALA A 7 -6.71 2.29 -14.79
N THR A 8 -5.47 2.15 -15.26
CA THR A 8 -4.54 1.12 -14.78
C THR A 8 -4.17 1.34 -13.32
N ALA A 9 -3.82 2.56 -12.90
CA ALA A 9 -3.51 2.89 -11.50
C ALA A 9 -4.69 2.62 -10.56
N ALA A 10 -5.89 3.04 -10.96
CA ALA A 10 -7.12 2.78 -10.20
C ALA A 10 -7.49 1.29 -10.16
N ALA A 11 -7.27 0.55 -11.26
CA ALA A 11 -7.49 -0.89 -11.29
C ALA A 11 -6.49 -1.65 -10.40
N LEU A 12 -5.26 -1.16 -10.32
CA LEU A 12 -4.20 -1.65 -9.43
C LEU A 12 -4.61 -1.55 -7.96
N MET A 13 -5.12 -0.39 -7.55
CA MET A 13 -5.62 -0.19 -6.18
C MET A 13 -6.89 -1.00 -5.91
N ARG A 14 -7.79 -1.16 -6.90
CA ARG A 14 -8.94 -2.07 -6.78
C ARG A 14 -8.51 -3.54 -6.61
N LEU A 15 -7.45 -3.96 -7.29
CA LEU A 15 -6.87 -5.30 -7.15
C LEU A 15 -6.30 -5.58 -5.75
N LEU A 16 -5.74 -4.56 -5.10
CA LEU A 16 -5.19 -4.66 -3.74
C LEU A 16 -6.22 -4.34 -2.65
N GLY A 17 -7.32 -3.67 -3.01
CA GLY A 17 -8.41 -3.27 -2.13
C GLY A 17 -9.50 -4.33 -1.96
N PRO A 18 -10.63 -3.98 -1.33
CA PRO A 18 -11.68 -4.91 -0.90
C PRO A 18 -12.39 -5.67 -2.05
N GLU A 19 -12.30 -5.19 -3.27
CA GLU A 19 -12.92 -5.84 -4.45
C GLU A 19 -11.95 -6.68 -5.28
N GLY A 20 -10.67 -6.75 -4.87
CA GLY A 20 -9.62 -7.38 -5.64
C GLY A 20 -9.36 -8.85 -5.32
N ILE A 21 -8.14 -9.32 -5.60
CA ILE A 21 -7.71 -10.71 -5.41
C ILE A 21 -7.83 -11.20 -3.95
N HIS A 22 -8.25 -12.46 -3.76
CA HIS A 22 -8.42 -13.12 -2.45
C HIS A 22 -7.14 -13.25 -1.61
N GLY A 23 -5.99 -12.94 -2.19
CA GLY A 23 -4.74 -12.81 -1.50
C GLY A 23 -3.57 -12.71 -2.46
N PHE A 24 -2.47 -12.14 -1.98
CA PHE A 24 -1.25 -11.96 -2.77
C PHE A 24 -0.02 -12.39 -1.99
N THR A 25 1.01 -12.78 -2.72
CA THR A 25 2.33 -13.11 -2.18
C THR A 25 3.27 -11.92 -2.40
N LEU A 26 4.32 -11.80 -1.60
CA LEU A 26 5.30 -10.70 -1.77
C LEU A 26 6.09 -10.79 -3.08
N HIS A 27 6.20 -11.98 -3.68
CA HIS A 27 6.72 -12.11 -5.04
C HIS A 27 5.83 -11.41 -6.08
N ALA A 28 4.50 -11.54 -5.93
CA ALA A 28 3.56 -10.85 -6.79
C ALA A 28 3.67 -9.32 -6.61
N ILE A 29 3.82 -8.85 -5.36
CA ILE A 29 4.04 -7.43 -5.07
C ILE A 29 5.38 -6.93 -5.61
N ALA A 30 6.45 -7.71 -5.51
CA ALA A 30 7.75 -7.37 -6.08
C ALA A 30 7.68 -7.22 -7.60
N ARG A 31 6.94 -8.12 -8.27
CA ARG A 31 6.70 -8.00 -9.71
C ARG A 31 5.88 -6.76 -10.04
N LEU A 32 4.83 -6.51 -9.26
CA LEU A 32 3.97 -5.34 -9.40
C LEU A 32 4.76 -4.03 -9.25
N ALA A 33 5.66 -3.95 -8.28
CA ALA A 33 6.54 -2.80 -8.08
C ALA A 33 7.45 -2.54 -9.30
N ALA A 34 7.98 -3.61 -9.89
CA ALA A 34 8.78 -3.51 -11.12
C ALA A 34 7.95 -3.03 -12.31
N ASP A 35 6.71 -3.52 -12.43
CA ASP A 35 5.79 -3.11 -13.50
C ASP A 35 5.35 -1.63 -13.33
N VAL A 36 5.04 -1.18 -12.11
CA VAL A 36 4.75 0.23 -11.81
C VAL A 36 5.95 1.12 -12.15
N SER A 37 7.16 0.72 -11.72
CA SER A 37 8.40 1.43 -12.05
C SER A 37 8.63 1.52 -13.57
N ALA A 38 8.29 0.48 -14.32
CA ALA A 38 8.41 0.47 -15.77
C ALA A 38 7.43 1.46 -16.42
N VAL A 39 6.19 1.51 -15.91
CA VAL A 39 5.16 2.46 -16.36
C VAL A 39 5.57 3.90 -16.07
N GLU A 40 6.12 4.19 -14.88
CA GLU A 40 6.62 5.52 -14.53
C GLU A 40 7.75 5.98 -15.46
N ARG A 41 8.75 5.11 -15.72
CA ARG A 41 9.84 5.40 -16.65
C ARG A 41 9.35 5.63 -18.07
N PHE A 42 8.39 4.82 -18.51
CA PHE A 42 7.77 4.98 -19.81
C PHE A 42 7.06 6.34 -19.87
N ALA A 43 6.19 6.66 -18.92
CA ALA A 43 5.47 7.92 -18.88
C ALA A 43 6.37 9.16 -18.81
N GLY A 44 7.47 9.07 -18.05
CA GLY A 44 8.50 10.12 -18.00
C GLY A 44 9.15 10.39 -19.35
N ARG A 45 9.40 9.35 -20.16
CA ARG A 45 9.92 9.49 -21.53
C ARG A 45 8.92 10.14 -22.49
N TRP A 46 7.62 9.96 -22.27
CA TRP A 46 6.55 10.49 -23.14
C TRP A 46 5.93 11.79 -22.62
N GLY A 47 6.49 12.40 -21.57
CA GLY A 47 6.05 13.70 -21.06
C GLY A 47 4.64 13.70 -20.44
N VAL A 48 4.17 12.56 -19.95
CA VAL A 48 2.82 12.45 -19.36
C VAL A 48 2.82 13.09 -17.96
N GLN A 49 2.48 14.37 -17.89
CA GLN A 49 2.42 15.11 -16.63
C GLN A 49 1.30 14.57 -15.72
N GLY A 50 1.60 14.49 -14.42
CA GLY A 50 0.66 14.08 -13.36
C GLY A 50 0.56 12.57 -13.13
N LEU A 51 1.16 11.71 -13.98
CA LEU A 51 1.07 10.27 -13.78
C LEU A 51 1.81 9.79 -12.53
N ALA A 52 2.94 10.42 -12.20
CA ALA A 52 3.69 10.09 -10.98
C ALA A 52 2.83 10.29 -9.71
N ALA A 53 1.94 11.30 -9.70
CA ALA A 53 1.02 11.50 -8.59
C ALA A 53 -0.07 10.43 -8.54
N GLU A 54 -0.57 9.97 -9.70
CA GLU A 54 -1.58 8.91 -9.79
C GLU A 54 -1.02 7.51 -9.47
N LEU A 55 0.28 7.29 -9.70
CA LEU A 55 0.98 6.04 -9.35
C LEU A 55 1.64 6.08 -7.96
N ALA A 56 1.66 7.24 -7.30
CA ALA A 56 2.29 7.41 -6.00
C ALA A 56 1.72 6.46 -4.94
N GLU A 57 0.39 6.31 -4.90
CA GLU A 57 -0.28 5.43 -3.95
C GLU A 57 0.09 3.94 -4.15
N PRO A 58 -0.09 3.32 -5.34
CA PRO A 58 0.31 1.93 -5.53
C PRO A 58 1.83 1.72 -5.40
N ALA A 59 2.65 2.70 -5.78
CA ALA A 59 4.10 2.64 -5.61
C ALA A 59 4.51 2.63 -4.13
N GLN A 60 3.95 3.54 -3.33
CA GLN A 60 4.19 3.60 -1.89
C GLN A 60 3.67 2.34 -1.17
N LEU A 61 2.53 1.79 -1.61
CA LEU A 61 1.98 0.55 -1.03
C LEU A 61 2.92 -0.63 -1.29
N CYS A 62 3.41 -0.76 -2.52
CA CYS A 62 4.38 -1.80 -2.86
C CYS A 62 5.69 -1.61 -2.09
N ALA A 63 6.17 -0.37 -1.96
CA ALA A 63 7.38 -0.06 -1.20
C ALA A 63 7.24 -0.43 0.29
N LEU A 64 6.10 -0.11 0.90
CA LEU A 64 5.79 -0.48 2.29
C LEU A 64 5.75 -1.99 2.47
N LEU A 65 5.00 -2.70 1.62
CA LEU A 65 4.83 -4.16 1.70
C LEU A 65 6.13 -4.93 1.47
N LEU A 66 7.01 -4.41 0.61
CA LEU A 66 8.33 -4.98 0.35
C LEU A 66 9.37 -4.55 1.38
N SER A 67 9.05 -3.56 2.21
CA SER A 67 9.89 -3.18 3.34
C SER A 67 9.73 -4.18 4.48
N ASN A 68 10.78 -4.33 5.29
CA ASN A 68 10.69 -5.07 6.55
C ASN A 68 10.20 -4.18 7.72
N LYS A 69 9.57 -3.04 7.42
CA LYS A 69 9.21 -1.99 8.40
C LYS A 69 7.75 -1.59 8.23
N LEU A 70 6.85 -2.57 8.34
CA LEU A 70 5.42 -2.29 8.22
C LEU A 70 4.94 -1.33 9.30
N GLU A 71 5.58 -1.31 10.47
CA GLU A 71 5.31 -0.42 11.58
C GLU A 71 5.52 1.06 11.28
N ASP A 72 6.31 1.42 10.26
CA ASP A 72 6.55 2.82 9.89
C ASP A 72 5.22 3.51 9.52
N VAL A 73 4.25 2.76 8.99
CA VAL A 73 2.91 3.30 8.67
C VAL A 73 2.09 3.63 9.92
N LEU A 74 2.44 3.12 11.10
CA LEU A 74 1.71 3.41 12.34
C LEU A 74 2.06 4.79 12.90
N SER A 75 3.26 5.30 12.61
CA SER A 75 3.66 6.66 12.98
C SER A 75 3.04 7.65 12.00
N PRO A 76 2.23 8.62 12.46
CA PRO A 76 1.68 9.65 11.59
C PRO A 76 2.77 10.53 10.96
N GLU A 77 3.90 10.75 11.64
CA GLU A 77 5.02 11.53 11.14
C GLU A 77 5.73 10.84 9.97
N LEU A 78 6.08 9.56 10.14
CA LEU A 78 6.71 8.77 9.07
C LEU A 78 5.76 8.58 7.90
N ARG A 79 4.46 8.43 8.17
CA ARG A 79 3.42 8.35 7.14
C ARG A 79 3.35 9.63 6.32
N ALA A 80 3.36 10.80 6.95
CA ALA A 80 3.37 12.08 6.24
C ALA A 80 4.65 12.29 5.40
N GLN A 81 5.79 11.75 5.83
CA GLN A 81 7.07 11.92 5.14
C GLN A 81 7.28 10.94 3.98
N HIS A 82 6.97 9.66 4.17
CA HIS A 82 7.31 8.59 3.23
C HIS A 82 6.10 7.98 2.50
N TYR A 83 4.91 8.12 3.09
CA TYR A 83 3.69 7.42 2.69
C TYR A 83 2.50 8.38 2.56
N SER A 84 2.77 9.60 2.10
CA SER A 84 1.79 10.69 2.09
C SER A 84 0.59 10.46 1.17
N ALA A 85 0.73 9.58 0.18
CA ALA A 85 -0.34 9.21 -0.75
C ALA A 85 -1.12 7.97 -0.30
N LEU A 86 -0.71 7.29 0.78
CA LEU A 86 -1.36 6.07 1.25
C LEU A 86 -2.54 6.37 2.18
N ASP A 87 -3.71 5.88 1.78
CA ASP A 87 -4.86 5.76 2.68
C ASP A 87 -4.61 4.65 3.71
N PRO A 88 -4.64 4.95 5.03
CA PRO A 88 -4.52 3.95 6.09
C PRO A 88 -5.53 2.80 5.97
N ALA A 89 -6.74 3.07 5.45
CA ALA A 89 -7.76 2.06 5.24
C ALA A 89 -7.36 1.06 4.14
N ALA A 90 -6.80 1.57 3.04
CA ALA A 90 -6.31 0.76 1.93
C ALA A 90 -5.13 -0.12 2.37
N VAL A 91 -4.22 0.42 3.20
CA VAL A 91 -3.09 -0.34 3.76
C VAL A 91 -3.59 -1.50 4.63
N ALA A 92 -4.53 -1.24 5.54
CA ALA A 92 -5.10 -2.29 6.39
C ALA A 92 -5.77 -3.40 5.55
N ALA A 93 -6.54 -3.03 4.52
CA ALA A 93 -7.19 -3.99 3.62
C ALA A 93 -6.18 -4.83 2.81
N ALA A 94 -5.08 -4.22 2.37
CA ALA A 94 -4.01 -4.93 1.67
C ALA A 94 -3.31 -5.93 2.61
N LEU A 95 -2.99 -5.53 3.84
CA LEU A 95 -2.34 -6.40 4.84
C LEU A 95 -3.22 -7.60 5.23
N ASP A 96 -4.54 -7.43 5.30
CA ASP A 96 -5.46 -8.54 5.57
C ASP A 96 -5.39 -9.63 4.48
N ARG A 97 -5.12 -9.23 3.23
CA ARG A 97 -4.99 -10.11 2.06
C ARG A 97 -3.60 -10.69 1.84
N TYR A 98 -2.61 -10.22 2.58
CA TYR A 98 -1.26 -10.77 2.52
C TYR A 98 -1.26 -12.27 2.83
N ARG A 99 -0.63 -13.07 1.97
CA ARG A 99 -0.41 -14.50 2.17
C ARG A 99 1.08 -14.80 2.21
N GLU A 100 1.49 -15.43 3.31
CA GLU A 100 2.85 -15.92 3.49
C GLU A 100 3.08 -17.17 2.61
N VAL A 101 4.23 -17.24 1.96
CA VAL A 101 4.59 -18.39 1.12
C VAL A 101 5.43 -19.35 1.97
N PRO A 102 4.98 -20.60 2.21
CA PRO A 102 5.63 -21.52 3.16
C PRO A 102 7.02 -22.02 2.74
N SER A 103 7.52 -21.65 1.56
CA SER A 103 8.80 -22.11 1.01
C SER A 103 9.73 -20.93 0.66
N GLN A 104 10.03 -20.07 1.63
CA GLN A 104 11.17 -19.17 1.51
C GLN A 104 12.40 -19.83 2.11
N SER A 105 13.15 -20.53 1.25
CA SER A 105 14.55 -20.89 1.53
C SER A 105 15.30 -19.66 2.06
N LYS A 106 16.14 -19.87 3.09
CA LYS A 106 16.88 -18.91 3.95
C LYS A 106 17.76 -17.84 3.26
N LYS A 107 17.59 -17.59 1.97
CA LYS A 107 18.35 -16.64 1.15
C LYS A 107 17.37 -15.81 0.33
N GLN A 108 16.86 -14.70 0.87
CA GLN A 108 16.19 -13.53 0.25
C GLN A 108 15.40 -12.79 1.34
N PRO A 109 15.03 -11.49 1.17
CA PRO A 109 14.91 -10.51 2.24
C PRO A 109 14.02 -10.93 3.42
N ALA A 110 14.33 -10.43 4.62
CA ALA A 110 13.44 -10.54 5.77
C ALA A 110 12.11 -9.87 5.43
N TRP A 111 11.16 -10.67 4.97
CA TRP A 111 9.82 -10.23 4.66
C TRP A 111 8.95 -10.33 5.91
N PRO A 112 7.99 -9.41 6.09
CA PRO A 112 7.14 -9.41 7.26
C PRO A 112 6.30 -10.69 7.33
N SER A 113 6.33 -11.36 8.47
CA SER A 113 5.46 -12.53 8.72
C SER A 113 3.97 -12.17 8.65
N LYS A 114 3.09 -13.14 8.36
CA LYS A 114 1.65 -12.88 8.34
C LYS A 114 1.14 -12.33 9.67
N LYS A 115 1.68 -12.84 10.78
CA LYS A 115 1.35 -12.35 12.14
C LYS A 115 1.71 -10.87 12.33
N ALA A 116 2.84 -10.42 11.81
CA ALA A 116 3.25 -9.01 11.89
C ALA A 116 2.32 -8.14 11.03
N ALA A 117 2.00 -8.57 9.81
CA ALA A 117 1.06 -7.88 8.93
C ALA A 117 -0.33 -7.71 9.59
N ASP A 118 -0.86 -8.78 10.20
CA ASP A 118 -2.17 -8.76 10.86
C ASP A 118 -2.17 -7.84 12.11
N ALA A 119 -1.07 -7.81 12.86
CA ALA A 119 -0.92 -6.91 14.01
C ALA A 119 -0.97 -5.43 13.59
N VAL A 120 -0.23 -5.07 12.54
CA VAL A 120 -0.21 -3.71 11.99
C VAL A 120 -1.59 -3.34 11.43
N ALA A 121 -2.25 -4.23 10.68
CA ALA A 121 -3.60 -3.99 10.15
C ALA A 121 -4.62 -3.72 11.27
N ARG A 122 -4.53 -4.49 12.36
CA ARG A 122 -5.39 -4.30 13.54
C ARG A 122 -5.12 -2.96 14.23
N GLN A 123 -3.85 -2.57 14.38
CA GLN A 123 -3.49 -1.30 15.00
C GLN A 123 -3.93 -0.10 14.15
N LEU A 124 -3.76 -0.16 12.82
CA LEU A 124 -4.24 0.86 11.90
C LEU A 124 -5.76 1.07 12.02
N ARG A 125 -6.52 -0.03 12.03
CA ARG A 125 -7.98 0.04 12.24
C ARG A 125 -8.34 0.65 13.60
N GLY A 126 -7.59 0.31 14.65
CA GLY A 126 -7.74 0.91 15.98
C GLY A 126 -7.53 2.44 15.98
N GLN A 127 -6.48 2.92 15.30
CA GLN A 127 -6.21 4.35 15.15
C GLN A 127 -7.33 5.09 14.42
N MET A 128 -7.91 4.48 13.37
CA MET A 128 -9.01 5.07 12.61
C MET A 128 -10.30 5.21 13.45
N VAL A 129 -10.63 4.18 14.24
CA VAL A 129 -11.81 4.23 15.13
C VAL A 129 -11.61 5.25 16.25
N ALA A 130 -10.42 5.32 16.85
CA ALA A 130 -10.11 6.30 17.89
C ALA A 130 -10.11 7.74 17.35
N GLY A 131 -9.57 7.96 16.14
CA GLY A 131 -9.59 9.27 15.48
C GLY A 131 -11.01 9.74 15.13
N ALA A 132 -11.85 8.85 14.59
CA ALA A 132 -13.24 9.16 14.27
C ALA A 132 -14.10 9.46 15.52
N ALA A 133 -13.83 8.79 16.65
CA ALA A 133 -14.48 9.07 17.93
C ALA A 133 -14.04 10.43 18.51
N GLY A 134 -12.76 10.79 18.37
CA GLY A 134 -12.23 12.08 18.81
C GLY A 134 -12.77 13.28 18.03
N GLN A 135 -12.96 13.14 16.71
CA GLN A 135 -13.54 14.22 15.88
C GLN A 135 -15.01 14.49 16.21
N ARG A 136 -15.81 13.44 16.44
CA ARG A 136 -17.23 13.61 16.83
C ARG A 136 -17.40 14.24 18.21
N ALA A 137 -16.45 14.05 19.12
CA ALA A 137 -16.48 14.69 20.43
C ALA A 137 -16.20 16.21 20.36
N LEU A 138 -15.48 16.66 19.33
CA LEU A 138 -15.17 18.08 19.12
C LEU A 138 -16.26 18.80 18.30
N GLU A 139 -16.97 18.10 17.41
CA GLU A 139 -18.11 18.67 16.66
C GLU A 139 -19.43 18.71 17.46
N GLY A 140 -19.46 18.08 18.63
CA GLY A 140 -20.62 18.07 19.54
C GLY A 140 -20.56 19.10 20.68
N LEU A 141 -19.60 20.03 20.65
CA LEU A 141 -19.44 21.17 21.56
C LEU A 141 -19.68 22.49 20.81
#